data_AF-A0A2J8NSP0-F1
#
_entry.id   AF-A0A2J8NSP0-F1
#
_cell.length_a   1.000
_cell.length_b   1.000
_cell.length_c   1.000
_cell.angle_alpha   90.00
_cell.angle_beta   90.00
_cell.angle_gamma   90.00
#
_symmetry.space_group_name_H-M   'P 1'
#
loop_
_entity.id
_entity.type
_entity.pdbx_description
1 polymer ?
#
loop_
_entity_poly.entity_id
_entity_poly.type
_entity_poly.pdbx_seq_one_letter_code
_entity_poly.pdbx_strand_id
1 'polypeptide(L)'
;MKPDRDTLDEYFEYDAEEFLVSLALLITEGRTPECSVKGRTESFHCPPAQSCYPVTTKHECSDKLAQCRQARRTRSEVTLLWKNNLPIMVEMMLL
;
A
#
# COMPACT_ATOMS: atom_id res chain seq x y z
N MET A 1 -39.35 -4.65 15.60
CA MET A 1 -37.88 -4.84 15.65
C MET A 1 -37.29 -4.13 14.45
N LYS A 2 -36.50 -3.07 14.68
CA LYS A 2 -35.72 -2.42 13.62
C LYS A 2 -34.51 -3.32 13.32
N PRO A 3 -34.08 -3.46 12.06
CA PRO A 3 -32.85 -4.18 11.76
C PRO A 3 -31.67 -3.36 12.32
N ASP A 4 -30.88 -3.98 13.20
CA ASP A 4 -29.58 -3.46 13.65
C ASP A 4 -28.73 -3.14 12.43
N ARG A 5 -28.50 -1.84 12.23
CA ARG A 5 -27.70 -1.29 11.14
C ARG A 5 -26.43 -0.62 11.68
N ASP A 6 -25.93 -1.13 12.81
CA ASP A 6 -24.78 -0.61 13.56
C ASP A 6 -23.58 -1.56 13.49
N THR A 7 -23.42 -2.28 12.39
CA THR A 7 -22.13 -2.82 11.93
C THR A 7 -21.83 -2.29 10.54
N LEU A 8 -22.06 -0.98 10.34
CA LEU A 8 -21.37 -0.27 9.28
C LEU A 8 -19.89 -0.32 9.64
N ASP A 9 -19.21 -1.23 8.96
CA ASP A 9 -17.77 -1.30 8.76
C ASP A 9 -17.02 -0.17 9.48
N GLU A 10 -16.23 -0.50 10.49
CA GLU A 10 -15.16 0.38 10.95
C GLU A 10 -14.29 0.69 9.74
N TYR A 11 -14.64 1.76 9.04
CA TYR A 11 -13.90 2.29 7.92
C TYR A 11 -12.58 2.71 8.53
N PHE A 12 -11.56 1.88 8.38
CA PHE A 12 -10.20 2.22 8.79
C PHE A 12 -9.82 3.47 7.99
N GLU A 13 -10.01 4.62 8.62
CA GLU A 13 -9.64 5.91 8.08
C GLU A 13 -8.11 5.96 8.14
N TYR A 14 -7.48 5.67 7.02
CA TYR A 14 -6.06 5.91 6.88
C TYR A 14 -5.81 7.40 7.14
N ASP A 15 -4.76 7.71 7.90
CA ASP A 15 -4.20 9.05 7.86
C ASP A 15 -3.85 9.38 6.39
N ALA A 16 -4.16 10.59 5.94
CA ALA A 16 -4.00 10.96 4.53
C ALA A 16 -2.55 10.81 4.05
N GLU A 17 -1.55 11.04 4.90
CA GLU A 17 -0.14 10.78 4.57
C GLU A 17 0.09 9.29 4.34
N GLU A 18 -0.39 8.45 5.25
CA GLU A 18 -0.23 6.99 5.17
C GLU A 18 -0.95 6.40 3.96
N PHE A 19 -2.13 6.94 3.63
CA PHE A 19 -2.87 6.59 2.43
C PHE A 19 -2.05 6.90 1.17
N LEU A 20 -1.50 8.10 1.07
CA LEU A 20 -0.70 8.52 -0.09
C LEU A 20 0.58 7.70 -0.24
N VAL A 21 1.26 7.40 0.87
CA VAL A 21 2.41 6.49 0.88
C VAL A 21 2.01 5.10 0.36
N SER A 22 0.91 4.54 0.89
CA SER A 22 0.44 3.22 0.50
C SER A 22 0.05 3.16 -0.97
N LEU A 23 -0.61 4.20 -1.49
CA LEU A 23 -0.98 4.31 -2.89
C LEU A 23 0.24 4.39 -3.82
N ALA A 24 1.23 5.20 -3.46
CA ALA A 24 2.46 5.33 -4.24
C ALA A 24 3.26 4.03 -4.28
N LEU A 25 3.32 3.29 -3.17
CA LEU A 25 3.95 1.97 -3.12
C LEU A 25 3.21 0.95 -3.98
N LEU A 26 1.87 0.93 -3.93
CA LEU A 26 1.05 0.05 -4.79
C LEU A 26 1.31 0.29 -6.28
N ILE A 27 1.40 1.57 -6.68
CA ILE A 27 1.68 1.93 -8.08
C ILE A 27 3.11 1.51 -8.45
N THR A 28 4.10 1.88 -7.64
CA THR A 28 5.53 1.72 -7.99
C THR A 28 6.05 0.28 -7.86
N GLU A 29 5.46 -0.54 -7.00
CA GLU A 29 5.81 -1.97 -6.92
C GLU A 29 5.00 -2.81 -7.91
N GLY A 30 3.80 -2.36 -8.23
CA GLY A 30 2.87 -3.11 -9.07
C GLY A 30 2.52 -4.48 -8.49
N ARG A 31 1.84 -5.30 -9.30
CA ARG A 31 1.61 -6.71 -8.98
C ARG A 31 2.55 -7.58 -9.80
N THR A 32 3.23 -8.51 -9.16
CA THR A 32 4.07 -9.49 -9.84
C THR A 32 3.18 -10.60 -10.43
N PRO A 33 3.32 -10.93 -11.72
CA PRO A 33 2.66 -12.10 -12.30
C PRO A 33 3.08 -13.39 -11.55
N GLU A 34 2.13 -14.26 -11.25
CA GLU A 34 2.38 -15.54 -10.59
C GLU A 34 1.43 -16.61 -11.14
N CYS A 35 1.84 -17.88 -11.12
CA CYS A 35 0.99 -19.03 -11.41
C CYS A 35 -0.02 -19.28 -10.28
N SER A 36 -0.92 -18.32 -10.04
CA SER A 36 -2.04 -18.41 -9.10
C SER A 36 -3.37 -18.33 -9.86
N VAL A 37 -4.49 -18.67 -9.20
CA VAL A 37 -5.84 -18.53 -9.79
C VAL A 37 -6.13 -17.08 -10.22
N LYS A 38 -5.55 -16.10 -9.53
CA LYS A 38 -5.67 -14.67 -9.84
C LYS A 38 -4.62 -14.20 -10.88
N GLY A 39 -3.65 -15.04 -11.24
CA GLY A 39 -2.55 -14.75 -12.18
C GLY A 39 -1.52 -13.74 -11.69
N ARG A 40 -1.66 -13.24 -10.45
CA ARG A 40 -0.82 -12.21 -9.85
C ARG A 40 -0.81 -12.37 -8.33
N THR A 41 0.22 -11.83 -7.70
CA THR A 41 0.36 -11.78 -6.24
C THR A 41 0.49 -10.34 -5.74
N GLU A 42 0.23 -10.15 -4.45
CA GLU A 42 0.41 -8.87 -3.78
C GLU A 42 1.90 -8.56 -3.62
N SER A 43 2.27 -7.28 -3.67
CA SER A 43 3.65 -6.86 -3.47
C SER A 43 4.03 -6.92 -1.98
N PHE A 44 5.33 -6.89 -1.68
CA PHE A 44 5.84 -7.00 -0.32
C PHE A 44 5.31 -5.90 0.62
N HIS A 45 5.13 -4.68 0.11
CA HIS A 45 4.67 -3.53 0.90
C HIS A 45 3.21 -3.18 0.60
N CYS A 46 2.43 -4.14 0.09
CA CYS A 46 1.00 -4.00 -0.07
C CYS A 46 0.37 -3.69 1.31
N PRO A 47 -0.44 -2.62 1.45
CA PRO A 47 -1.16 -2.38 2.67
C PRO A 47 -2.07 -3.57 2.98
N PRO A 48 -2.29 -3.89 4.25
CA PRO A 48 -3.11 -5.03 4.62
C PRO A 48 -4.52 -4.86 4.05
N ALA A 49 -4.99 -5.89 3.34
CA ALA A 49 -6.39 -5.96 2.95
C ALA A 49 -7.27 -5.87 4.20
N GLN A 50 -8.37 -5.12 4.14
CA GLN A 50 -9.37 -4.99 5.21
C GLN A 50 -10.16 -6.30 5.46
N SER A 51 -9.49 -7.45 5.37
CA SER A 51 -10.06 -8.71 5.78
C SER A 51 -10.00 -8.79 7.30
N CYS A 52 -11.08 -9.25 7.95
CA CYS A 52 -11.16 -9.50 9.40
C CYS A 52 -10.15 -10.54 9.94
N TYR A 53 -9.16 -10.93 9.14
CA TYR A 53 -8.10 -11.85 9.52
C TYR A 53 -6.85 -11.07 9.92
N PRO A 54 -6.17 -11.44 11.01
CA PRO A 54 -4.93 -10.81 11.40
C PRO A 54 -3.92 -10.95 10.26
N VAL A 55 -3.27 -9.83 9.91
CA VAL A 55 -2.18 -9.77 8.92
C VAL A 55 -1.07 -10.68 9.41
N THR A 56 -0.97 -11.89 8.87
CA THR A 56 -0.12 -12.94 9.47
C THR A 56 1.36 -12.69 9.28
N THR A 57 1.78 -11.82 8.35
CA THR A 57 3.18 -11.41 8.19
C THR A 57 3.29 -10.03 7.56
N LYS A 58 3.64 -9.00 8.36
CA LYS A 58 4.16 -7.75 7.80
C LYS A 58 5.55 -8.04 7.22
N HIS A 59 5.81 -7.57 6.01
CA HIS A 59 7.13 -7.68 5.42
C HIS A 59 8.18 -6.92 6.25
N GLU A 60 9.28 -7.58 6.60
CA GLU A 60 10.44 -6.94 7.21
C GLU A 60 11.40 -6.44 6.12
N CYS A 61 11.48 -5.12 5.96
CA CYS A 61 12.31 -4.50 4.92
C CYS A 61 13.79 -4.86 5.07
N SER A 62 14.45 -5.20 3.96
CA SER A 62 15.88 -5.46 3.92
C SER A 62 16.58 -4.64 2.83
N ASP A 63 17.72 -4.03 3.16
CA ASP A 63 18.53 -3.28 2.18
C ASP A 63 19.11 -4.16 1.06
N LYS A 64 19.05 -5.49 1.22
CA LYS A 64 19.49 -6.44 0.19
C LYS A 64 18.51 -6.50 -0.99
N LEU A 65 17.21 -6.26 -0.76
CA LEU A 65 16.18 -6.33 -1.80
C LEU A 65 16.01 -4.98 -2.50
N ALA A 66 15.99 -5.01 -3.84
CA ALA A 66 15.79 -3.80 -4.64
C ALA A 66 14.42 -3.16 -4.36
N GLN A 67 13.39 -3.98 -4.18
CA GLN A 67 12.03 -3.54 -3.87
C GLN A 67 11.98 -2.76 -2.56
N CYS A 68 12.63 -3.22 -1.50
CA CYS A 68 12.66 -2.49 -0.21
C CYS A 68 13.42 -1.17 -0.31
N ARG A 69 14.51 -1.13 -1.07
CA ARG A 69 15.25 0.13 -1.31
C ARG A 69 14.38 1.12 -2.07
N GLN A 70 13.64 0.67 -3.07
CA GLN A 70 12.71 1.51 -3.81
C GLN A 70 11.56 1.99 -2.92
N ALA A 71 10.92 1.08 -2.18
CA ALA A 71 9.85 1.39 -1.26
C ALA A 71 10.25 2.45 -0.22
N ARG A 72 11.47 2.35 0.33
CA ARG A 72 11.99 3.35 1.27
C ARG A 72 12.16 4.72 0.60
N ARG A 73 12.68 4.77 -0.64
CA ARG A 73 12.81 6.03 -1.39
C ARG A 73 11.45 6.65 -1.68
N THR A 74 10.52 5.88 -2.25
CA THR A 74 9.15 6.33 -2.55
C THR A 74 8.48 6.88 -1.30
N ARG A 75 8.59 6.17 -0.16
CA ARG A 75 8.04 6.64 1.12
C ARG A 75 8.64 7.97 1.55
N SER A 76 9.97 8.10 1.53
CA SER A 76 10.64 9.34 1.92
C SER A 76 10.27 10.53 1.03
N GLU A 77 10.17 10.31 -0.29
CA GLU A 77 9.78 11.35 -1.26
C GLU A 77 8.33 11.79 -1.06
N VAL A 78 7.39 10.84 -0.93
CA VAL A 78 5.97 11.15 -0.70
C VAL A 78 5.78 11.90 0.61
N THR A 79 6.37 11.43 1.72
CA THR A 79 6.30 12.12 3.01
C THR A 79 6.88 13.54 2.92
N LEU A 80 7.99 13.72 2.19
CA LEU A 80 8.59 15.04 2.01
C LEU A 80 7.66 15.98 1.24
N LEU A 81 7.10 15.54 0.11
CA LEU A 81 6.17 16.34 -0.70
C LEU A 81 4.90 16.69 0.07
N TRP A 82 4.32 15.72 0.78
CA TRP A 82 3.15 15.91 1.64
C TRP A 82 3.39 16.99 2.70
N LYS A 83 4.50 16.88 3.46
CA LYS A 83 4.84 17.84 4.53
C LYS A 83 5.09 19.27 4.02
N ASN A 84 5.41 19.41 2.74
CA ASN A 84 5.62 20.71 2.10
C ASN A 84 4.39 21.19 1.30
N ASN A 85 3.26 20.49 1.38
CA ASN A 85 2.03 20.78 0.63
C ASN A 85 2.26 20.84 -0.89
N LEU A 86 3.16 20.00 -1.39
CA LEU A 86 3.47 19.92 -2.82
C LEU A 86 2.65 18.82 -3.48
N PRO A 87 2.17 19.01 -4.73
CA PRO A 87 1.54 17.95 -5.50
C PRO A 87 2.46 16.75 -5.68
N ILE A 88 1.92 15.55 -5.56
CA ILE A 88 2.63 14.29 -5.78
C ILE A 88 2.23 13.74 -7.14
N MET A 89 3.23 13.47 -8.00
CA MET A 89 3.05 12.77 -9.27
C MET A 89 3.81 11.46 -9.23
N VAL A 90 3.16 10.36 -9.64
CA VAL A 90 3.79 9.04 -9.72
C VAL A 90 3.86 8.66 -11.20
N GLU A 91 5.08 8.69 -11.76
CA GLU A 91 5.32 8.33 -13.15
C GLU A 91 5.68 6.85 -13.27
N MET A 92 5.03 6.17 -14.21
CA MET A 92 5.22 4.75 -14.49
C MET A 92 5.73 4.59 -15.92
N MET A 93 6.92 4.03 -16.07
CA MET A 93 7.46 3.68 -17.38
C MET A 93 6.92 2.30 -17.77
N LEU A 94 6.09 2.24 -18.80
CA LEU A 94 5.69 0.99 -19.44
C LEU A 94 6.82 0.57 -20.39
N LEU A 95 7.67 -0.35 -19.93
CA LEU A 95 8.69 -1.00 -20.77
C LEU A 95 8.08 -2.12 -21.61
#